data_AF-A0A512UNS3-F1
#
_entry.id   AF-A0A512UNS3-F1
#
_cell.length_a   1.000
_cell.length_b   1.000
_cell.length_c   1.000
_cell.angle_alpha   90.00
_cell.angle_beta   90.00
_cell.angle_gamma   90.00
#
_symmetry.space_group_name_H-M   'P 1'
#
loop_
_entity.id
_entity.type
_entity.pdbx_description
1 polymer ?
#
loop_
_entity_poly.entity_id
_entity_poly.type
_entity_poly.pdbx_seq_one_letter_code
_entity_poly.pdbx_strand_id
1 'polypeptide(L)'
;MLRRTRSGESIDTCLTNLINESEREYDVESVFSEETLDAASIPIFRNPISTYTRLRELPVVTGLLKSELLLYPSVGALKNGDPPLFSAQSNKLHFIKKNAPILTTFFYEKGKKREYCKIYFKILQNNLTCYVLMFTSGENVVLFNNALKPHCDAIYKETKLRVYGASGASSTFGNAAIKMFILDSSSASLADGMDDEKNSLVKSIKDINLSNQNKSSKLYDAVVSQRRNEVSKLLSSAATIAPVPFVTFFDHGGEKIDGLRMQGSIRLFETSVGSDKDFSDDSLVLSTIMLTLVEQELSKMRGHKKPSIVSTTSNESR
;
A
#
# COMPACT_ATOMS: atom_id res chain seq x y z
N MET A 1 0.58 -82.56 19.29
CA MET A 1 -0.24 -81.45 18.75
C MET A 1 0.67 -80.27 18.45
N LEU A 2 0.76 -79.94 17.15
CA LEU A 2 1.35 -78.76 16.48
C LEU A 2 2.64 -78.13 17.04
N ARG A 3 3.78 -78.61 16.53
CA ARG A 3 5.03 -77.86 16.42
C ARG A 3 4.87 -76.77 15.35
N ARG A 4 5.24 -75.53 15.67
CA ARG A 4 5.62 -74.52 14.66
C ARG A 4 6.92 -73.84 15.07
N THR A 5 7.83 -73.89 14.11
CA THR A 5 9.22 -73.44 14.07
C THR A 5 9.33 -71.93 13.92
N ARG A 6 10.30 -71.31 14.60
CA ARG A 6 10.87 -69.98 14.30
C ARG A 6 12.36 -70.22 14.00
N SER A 7 12.82 -70.07 12.77
CA SER A 7 13.05 -68.83 11.98
C SER A 7 14.34 -68.14 12.36
N GLY A 8 15.40 -68.44 11.61
CA GLY A 8 16.59 -67.61 11.50
C GLY A 8 17.09 -67.76 10.08
N GLU A 9 16.81 -66.79 9.22
CA GLU A 9 17.52 -66.56 7.96
C GLU A 9 17.26 -65.13 7.47
N SER A 10 18.24 -64.60 6.77
CA SER A 10 18.76 -63.24 6.82
C SER A 10 17.94 -62.15 6.12
N ILE A 11 17.99 -60.95 6.71
CA ILE A 11 17.34 -59.68 6.31
C ILE A 11 17.87 -59.13 4.97
N ASP A 12 19.01 -59.64 4.47
CA ASP A 12 19.64 -59.12 3.25
C ASP A 12 18.98 -59.57 1.93
N THR A 13 18.12 -60.60 1.95
CA THR A 13 17.49 -61.14 0.74
C THR A 13 16.19 -60.42 0.36
N CYS A 14 15.69 -59.52 1.21
CA CYS A 14 14.45 -58.76 0.95
C CYS A 14 14.70 -57.44 0.21
N LEU A 15 15.94 -56.93 0.22
CA LEU A 15 16.28 -55.63 -0.35
C LEU A 15 16.71 -55.68 -1.83
N THR A 16 17.00 -56.85 -2.40
CA THR A 16 17.51 -56.97 -3.77
C THR A 16 16.43 -57.26 -4.82
N ASN A 17 15.23 -57.69 -4.41
CA ASN A 17 14.14 -58.04 -5.34
C ASN A 17 13.10 -56.91 -5.57
N LEU A 18 13.28 -55.73 -4.98
CA LEU A 18 12.45 -54.55 -5.30
C LEU A 18 13.10 -53.62 -6.34
N ILE A 19 14.21 -54.05 -6.96
CA ILE A 19 14.93 -53.25 -7.96
C ILE A 19 14.57 -53.61 -9.41
N ASN A 20 13.79 -54.67 -9.67
CA ASN A 20 13.65 -55.19 -11.05
C ASN A 20 12.26 -55.46 -11.60
N GLU A 21 11.19 -54.87 -11.05
CA GLU A 21 9.88 -54.89 -11.72
C GLU A 21 9.25 -53.50 -11.73
N SER A 22 9.19 -52.95 -12.94
CA SER A 22 8.24 -51.94 -13.43
C SER A 22 8.38 -50.51 -12.88
N GLU A 23 8.75 -49.60 -13.80
CA GLU A 23 8.30 -48.20 -13.85
C GLU A 23 8.38 -47.40 -12.54
N ARG A 24 9.58 -46.89 -12.24
CA ARG A 24 9.71 -45.74 -11.33
C ARG A 24 9.29 -44.47 -12.08
N GLU A 25 7.98 -44.23 -12.14
CA GLU A 25 7.49 -42.86 -12.11
C GLU A 25 8.05 -42.21 -10.83
N TYR A 26 8.71 -41.08 -11.00
CA TYR A 26 9.23 -40.30 -9.90
C TYR A 26 8.04 -39.66 -9.17
N ASP A 27 7.42 -40.39 -8.25
CA ASP A 27 6.55 -39.85 -7.21
C ASP A 27 7.41 -39.10 -6.18
N VAL A 28 7.93 -37.96 -6.62
CA VAL A 28 8.11 -36.81 -5.75
C VAL A 28 6.93 -35.91 -6.06
N GLU A 29 5.73 -36.35 -5.71
CA GLU A 29 4.55 -35.47 -5.67
C GLU A 29 4.95 -34.27 -4.82
N SER A 30 5.11 -33.13 -5.49
CA SER A 30 5.39 -31.86 -4.86
C SER A 30 4.31 -31.61 -3.81
N VAL A 31 4.73 -31.44 -2.54
CA VAL A 31 3.84 -31.09 -1.42
C VAL A 31 3.09 -29.77 -1.69
N PHE A 32 3.55 -28.98 -2.67
CA PHE A 32 2.87 -27.79 -3.15
C PHE A 32 2.24 -28.07 -4.51
N SER A 33 0.96 -27.76 -4.65
CA SER A 33 0.30 -27.73 -5.96
C SER A 33 0.98 -26.71 -6.87
N GLU A 34 0.96 -26.96 -8.18
CA GLU A 34 1.43 -26.01 -9.21
C GLU A 34 0.78 -24.63 -9.02
N GLU A 35 -0.53 -24.60 -8.71
CA GLU A 35 -1.27 -23.39 -8.37
C GLU A 35 -0.68 -22.61 -7.19
N THR A 36 -0.14 -23.30 -6.17
CA THR A 36 0.49 -22.65 -5.01
C THR A 36 1.85 -22.04 -5.37
N LEU A 37 2.62 -22.72 -6.22
CA LEU A 37 3.91 -22.23 -6.71
C LEU A 37 3.71 -21.03 -7.65
N ASP A 38 2.71 -21.10 -8.53
CA ASP A 38 2.34 -20.00 -9.41
C ASP A 38 1.88 -18.79 -8.60
N ALA A 39 1.01 -18.99 -7.60
CA ALA A 39 0.58 -17.91 -6.71
C ALA A 39 1.76 -17.28 -5.95
N ALA A 40 2.72 -18.09 -5.50
CA ALA A 40 3.93 -17.61 -4.80
C ALA A 40 4.89 -16.82 -5.71
N SER A 41 4.80 -17.01 -7.03
CA SER A 41 5.62 -16.34 -8.03
C SER A 41 5.05 -14.99 -8.51
N ILE A 42 3.79 -14.69 -8.18
CA ILE A 42 3.11 -13.47 -8.63
C ILE A 42 3.95 -12.23 -8.26
N PRO A 43 4.35 -11.40 -9.24
CA PRO A 43 5.18 -10.23 -8.97
C PRO A 43 4.34 -9.12 -8.34
N ILE A 44 4.80 -8.62 -7.20
CA ILE A 44 4.33 -7.40 -6.55
C ILE A 44 5.53 -6.47 -6.33
N PHE A 45 5.41 -5.21 -6.76
CA PHE A 45 6.49 -4.22 -6.76
C PHE A 45 7.79 -4.73 -7.41
N ARG A 46 7.67 -5.55 -8.46
CA ARG A 46 8.75 -6.23 -9.19
C ARG A 46 9.48 -7.34 -8.41
N ASN A 47 8.95 -7.77 -7.28
CA ASN A 47 9.46 -8.91 -6.51
C ASN A 47 8.35 -9.98 -6.36
N PRO A 48 8.66 -11.28 -6.34
CA PRO A 48 7.66 -12.30 -6.07
C PRO A 48 6.99 -12.10 -4.71
N ILE A 49 5.68 -12.30 -4.62
CA ILE A 49 4.91 -12.13 -3.36
C ILE A 49 5.45 -13.01 -2.22
N SER A 50 6.01 -14.18 -2.55
CA SER A 50 6.67 -15.08 -1.59
C SER A 50 7.87 -14.47 -0.89
N THR A 51 8.45 -13.38 -1.40
CA THR A 51 9.58 -12.68 -0.76
C THR A 51 9.15 -11.78 0.41
N TYR A 52 7.86 -11.44 0.51
CA TYR A 52 7.31 -10.55 1.53
C TYR A 52 6.93 -11.30 2.81
N THR A 53 7.93 -11.86 3.47
CA THR A 53 7.76 -12.76 4.62
C THR A 53 7.67 -12.05 5.97
N ARG A 54 7.99 -10.75 6.03
CA ARG A 54 8.07 -10.00 7.28
C ARG A 54 6.89 -9.07 7.44
N LEU A 55 6.25 -9.10 8.63
CA LEU A 55 5.29 -8.07 9.04
C LEU A 55 5.99 -7.05 9.93
N ARG A 56 5.94 -5.77 9.56
CA ARG A 56 6.49 -4.67 10.35
C ARG A 56 5.37 -3.80 10.92
N GLU A 57 5.55 -3.34 12.16
CA GLU A 57 4.64 -2.40 12.83
C GLU A 57 5.35 -1.09 13.17
N LEU A 58 4.82 0.01 12.63
CA LEU A 58 5.38 1.35 12.67
C LEU A 58 4.48 2.28 13.49
N PRO A 59 4.89 2.69 14.70
CA PRO A 59 4.11 3.61 15.53
C PRO A 59 3.92 4.97 14.85
N VAL A 60 2.68 5.48 14.86
CA VAL A 60 2.38 6.85 14.48
C VAL A 60 2.05 7.65 15.74
N VAL A 61 2.79 8.74 15.96
CA VAL A 61 2.56 9.67 17.07
C VAL A 61 2.40 11.09 16.55
N THR A 62 1.77 11.95 17.35
CA THR A 62 1.74 13.38 17.05
C THR A 62 2.99 14.04 17.61
N GLY A 63 3.67 14.82 16.78
CA GLY A 63 4.84 15.59 17.19
C GLY A 63 4.51 16.73 18.17
N LEU A 64 5.56 17.38 18.68
CA LEU A 64 5.43 18.52 19.60
C LEU A 64 4.72 19.72 18.95
N LEU A 65 4.90 19.89 17.64
CA LEU A 65 4.13 20.84 16.84
C LEU A 65 2.79 20.21 16.47
N LYS A 66 1.67 20.88 16.79
CA LYS A 66 0.27 20.39 16.65
C LYS A 66 -0.20 20.07 15.21
N SER A 67 0.68 19.83 14.26
CA SER A 67 0.36 19.51 12.86
C SER A 67 1.44 18.64 12.19
N GLU A 68 2.21 17.93 13.00
CA GLU A 68 3.22 16.99 12.55
C GLU A 68 2.85 15.58 13.04
N LEU A 69 2.87 14.62 12.11
CA LEU A 69 2.86 13.20 12.45
C LEU A 69 4.29 12.67 12.38
N LEU A 70 4.66 11.85 13.34
CA LEU A 70 5.94 11.17 13.39
C LEU A 70 5.69 9.67 13.26
N LEU A 71 6.39 9.03 12.32
CA LEU A 71 6.38 7.59 12.16
C LEU A 71 7.69 7.03 12.70
N TYR A 72 7.61 6.11 13.64
CA TYR A 72 8.79 5.47 14.24
C TYR A 72 9.07 4.12 13.58
N PRO A 73 10.34 3.68 13.56
CA PRO A 73 10.70 2.40 12.94
C PRO A 73 10.22 1.18 13.73
N SER A 74 9.93 1.34 15.04
CA SER A 74 9.30 0.33 15.89
C SER A 74 8.81 0.96 17.21
N VAL A 75 7.98 0.24 17.97
CA VAL A 75 7.59 0.63 19.34
C VAL A 75 8.81 0.72 20.26
N GLY A 76 9.79 -0.17 20.09
CA GLY A 76 11.04 -0.13 20.85
C GLY A 76 11.84 1.15 20.61
N ALA A 77 11.97 1.57 19.36
CA ALA A 77 12.63 2.83 19.00
C ALA A 77 11.94 4.04 19.63
N LEU A 78 10.60 4.06 19.61
CA LEU A 78 9.81 5.10 20.27
C LEU A 78 10.05 5.12 21.79
N LYS A 79 10.08 3.96 22.46
CA LYS A 79 10.35 3.85 23.91
C LYS A 79 11.75 4.32 24.28
N ASN A 80 12.74 4.02 23.44
CA ASN A 80 14.13 4.37 23.66
C ASN A 80 14.46 5.84 23.34
N GLY A 81 13.51 6.58 22.76
CA GLY A 81 13.74 7.97 22.33
C GLY A 81 14.58 8.09 21.07
N ASP A 82 14.65 7.04 20.25
CA ASP A 82 15.32 7.06 18.94
C ASP A 82 14.62 8.07 18.01
N PRO A 83 15.31 8.61 16.99
CA PRO A 83 14.68 9.49 16.02
C PRO A 83 13.56 8.76 15.23
N PRO A 84 12.51 9.48 14.80
CA PRO A 84 11.48 8.91 13.93
C PRO A 84 12.07 8.54 12.57
N LEU A 85 11.44 7.60 11.87
CA LEU A 85 11.75 7.25 10.47
C LEU A 85 11.27 8.37 9.52
N PHE A 86 10.01 8.79 9.69
CA PHE A 86 9.42 9.88 8.93
C PHE A 86 8.81 10.94 9.84
N SER A 87 8.77 12.18 9.34
CA SER A 87 7.78 13.14 9.79
C SER A 87 6.96 13.70 8.64
N ALA A 88 5.65 13.82 8.84
CA ALA A 88 4.71 14.37 7.86
C ALA A 88 4.21 15.72 8.37
N GLN A 89 4.46 16.78 7.60
CA GLN A 89 4.19 18.16 8.00
C GLN A 89 3.18 18.82 7.06
N SER A 90 2.00 19.14 7.60
CA SER A 90 0.93 19.78 6.85
C SER A 90 1.26 21.24 6.54
N ASN A 91 1.18 21.61 5.27
CA ASN A 91 1.35 23.00 4.85
C ASN A 91 0.03 23.75 4.99
N LYS A 92 -0.13 24.47 6.10
CA LYS A 92 -1.32 25.28 6.36
C LYS A 92 -1.50 26.41 5.35
N LEU A 93 -0.44 26.88 4.69
CA LEU A 93 -0.50 28.02 3.76
C LEU A 93 -0.65 27.59 2.30
N HIS A 94 -0.96 26.32 2.02
CA HIS A 94 -1.12 25.82 0.65
C HIS A 94 -2.21 26.57 -0.14
N PHE A 95 -3.20 27.15 0.53
CA PHE A 95 -4.27 27.94 -0.09
C PHE A 95 -3.80 29.32 -0.58
N ILE A 96 -2.68 29.84 -0.07
CA ILE A 96 -2.14 31.15 -0.47
C ILE A 96 -1.28 31.02 -1.73
N LYS A 97 -0.49 29.95 -1.82
CA LYS A 97 0.47 29.74 -2.90
C LYS A 97 -0.02 28.63 -3.82
N LYS A 98 -0.47 29.01 -5.03
CA LYS A 98 -0.80 28.07 -6.10
C LYS A 98 0.35 27.08 -6.31
N ASN A 99 0.03 25.78 -6.41
CA ASN A 99 1.00 24.69 -6.56
C ASN A 99 1.93 24.48 -5.34
N ALA A 100 1.57 24.96 -4.15
CA ALA A 100 2.26 24.53 -2.94
C ALA A 100 1.82 23.10 -2.57
N PRO A 101 2.74 22.26 -2.08
CA PRO A 101 2.36 20.97 -1.54
C PRO A 101 1.47 21.16 -0.33
N ILE A 102 0.48 20.28 -0.16
CA ILE A 102 -0.42 20.25 0.99
C ILE A 102 0.22 19.58 2.20
N LEU A 103 1.15 18.66 1.95
CA LEU A 103 1.85 17.86 2.94
C LEU A 103 3.26 17.60 2.40
N THR A 104 4.27 17.69 3.26
CA THR A 104 5.64 17.28 2.95
C THR A 104 6.08 16.24 3.95
N THR A 105 6.62 15.13 3.47
CA THR A 105 7.24 14.10 4.31
C THR A 105 8.75 14.24 4.32
N PHE A 106 9.35 14.01 5.48
CA PHE A 106 10.77 14.10 5.70
C PHE A 106 11.30 12.79 6.25
N PHE A 107 12.35 12.27 5.63
CA PHE A 107 13.07 11.09 6.10
C PHE A 107 14.20 11.51 7.04
N TYR A 108 14.42 10.73 8.10
CA TYR A 108 15.51 10.95 9.03
C TYR A 108 16.54 9.84 8.87
N GLU A 109 17.74 10.22 8.44
CA GLU A 109 18.86 9.29 8.30
C GLU A 109 20.06 9.88 9.05
N LYS A 110 20.66 9.10 9.97
CA LYS A 110 21.89 9.50 10.70
C LYS A 110 21.78 10.90 11.33
N GLY A 111 20.62 11.19 11.93
CA GLY A 111 20.32 12.47 12.59
C GLY A 111 20.06 13.66 11.64
N LYS A 112 20.02 13.43 10.32
CA LYS A 112 19.71 14.47 9.34
C LYS A 112 18.29 14.31 8.82
N LYS A 113 17.53 15.39 8.86
CA LYS A 113 16.20 15.52 8.26
C LYS A 113 16.34 15.92 6.79
N ARG A 114 15.78 15.11 5.89
CA ARG A 114 15.76 15.39 4.44
C ARG A 114 14.34 15.33 3.91
N GLU A 115 14.01 16.20 2.97
CA GLU A 115 12.74 16.08 2.26
C GLU A 115 12.71 14.74 1.51
N TYR A 116 11.61 14.00 1.65
CA TYR A 116 11.45 12.69 1.03
C TYR A 116 10.42 12.75 -0.10
N CYS A 117 9.24 13.29 0.19
CA CYS A 117 8.15 13.41 -0.77
C CYS A 117 7.31 14.67 -0.52
N LYS A 118 6.97 15.36 -1.61
CA LYS A 118 6.00 16.46 -1.63
C LYS A 118 4.65 15.93 -2.13
N ILE A 119 3.60 16.17 -1.36
CA ILE A 119 2.25 15.71 -1.70
C ILE A 119 1.40 16.90 -2.12
N TYR A 120 0.78 16.77 -3.29
CA TYR A 120 -0.13 17.74 -3.85
C TYR A 120 -1.54 17.18 -3.91
N PHE A 121 -2.54 18.05 -3.92
CA PHE A 121 -3.95 17.68 -4.07
C PHE A 121 -4.53 18.32 -5.32
N LYS A 122 -5.24 17.53 -6.13
CA LYS A 122 -5.96 17.99 -7.33
C LYS A 122 -7.40 17.51 -7.28
N ILE A 123 -8.32 18.38 -7.68
CA ILE A 123 -9.70 18.01 -7.96
C ILE A 123 -9.77 17.79 -9.46
N LEU A 124 -10.13 16.58 -9.88
CA LEU A 124 -10.19 16.24 -11.31
C LEU A 124 -11.60 16.49 -11.84
N GLN A 125 -12.60 15.93 -11.15
CA GLN A 125 -14.02 16.08 -11.47
C GLN A 125 -14.87 15.98 -10.21
N ASN A 126 -16.19 16.12 -10.37
CA ASN A 126 -17.10 15.89 -9.26
C ASN A 126 -16.95 14.45 -8.75
N ASN A 127 -16.82 14.28 -7.43
CA ASN A 127 -16.55 13.01 -6.76
C ASN A 127 -15.22 12.31 -7.12
N LEU A 128 -14.32 12.97 -7.87
CA LEU A 128 -13.01 12.42 -8.21
C LEU A 128 -11.90 13.43 -7.92
N THR A 129 -11.05 13.07 -6.97
CA THR A 129 -9.87 13.86 -6.57
C THR A 129 -8.63 12.98 -6.63
N CYS A 130 -7.45 13.56 -6.52
CA CYS A 130 -6.24 12.76 -6.37
C CYS A 130 -5.19 13.44 -5.51
N TYR A 131 -4.35 12.62 -4.88
CA TYR A 131 -3.08 13.04 -4.32
C TYR A 131 -1.98 12.69 -5.31
N VAL A 132 -1.05 13.62 -5.51
CA VAL A 132 0.14 13.39 -6.32
C VAL A 132 1.34 13.43 -5.38
N LEU A 133 1.96 12.28 -5.18
CA LEU A 133 3.12 12.10 -4.32
C LEU A 133 4.36 12.20 -5.20
N MET A 134 5.09 13.29 -5.05
CA MET A 134 6.33 13.54 -5.79
C MET A 134 7.53 13.23 -4.91
N PHE A 135 8.16 12.07 -5.16
CA PHE A 135 9.29 11.60 -4.39
C PHE A 135 10.59 12.23 -4.89
N THR A 136 11.52 12.47 -3.99
CA THR A 136 12.84 13.02 -4.33
C THR A 136 13.70 12.07 -5.17
N SER A 137 13.39 10.77 -5.16
CA SER A 137 13.95 9.75 -6.05
C SER A 137 13.46 9.88 -7.50
N GLY A 138 12.33 10.56 -7.73
CA GLY A 138 11.67 10.66 -9.03
C GLY A 138 10.52 9.67 -9.25
N GLU A 139 10.36 8.63 -8.43
CA GLU A 139 9.24 7.68 -8.58
C GLU A 139 7.92 8.30 -8.09
N ASN A 140 7.22 9.04 -8.94
CA ASN A 140 5.97 9.72 -8.56
C ASN A 140 4.79 8.75 -8.52
N VAL A 141 3.93 8.88 -7.50
CA VAL A 141 2.70 8.06 -7.36
C VAL A 141 1.46 8.94 -7.38
N VAL A 142 0.46 8.56 -8.15
CA VAL A 142 -0.84 9.25 -8.21
C VAL A 142 -1.91 8.38 -7.56
N LEU A 143 -2.51 8.91 -6.49
CA LEU A 143 -3.54 8.25 -5.71
C LEU A 143 -4.90 8.89 -6.01
N PHE A 144 -5.69 8.23 -6.84
CA PHE A 144 -7.05 8.66 -7.19
C PHE A 144 -8.00 8.33 -6.04
N ASN A 145 -8.87 9.26 -5.69
CA ASN A 145 -9.83 9.14 -4.60
C ASN A 145 -11.26 9.33 -5.13
N ASN A 146 -12.07 8.29 -4.97
CA ASN A 146 -13.46 8.24 -5.37
C ASN A 146 -14.36 8.58 -4.18
N ALA A 147 -15.11 9.68 -4.27
CA ALA A 147 -16.07 10.09 -3.23
C ALA A 147 -17.45 9.42 -3.37
N LEU A 148 -17.77 8.83 -4.53
CA LEU A 148 -19.05 8.19 -4.81
C LEU A 148 -19.19 6.84 -4.11
N LYS A 149 -18.12 6.04 -4.15
CA LYS A 149 -17.93 4.83 -3.36
C LYS A 149 -16.56 4.93 -2.71
N PRO A 150 -16.49 5.29 -1.42
CA PRO A 150 -15.26 5.79 -0.82
C PRO A 150 -14.11 4.77 -0.85
N HIS A 151 -13.10 5.03 -1.69
CA HIS A 151 -11.83 4.30 -1.77
C HIS A 151 -10.79 5.13 -2.54
N CYS A 152 -9.53 4.73 -2.46
CA CYS A 152 -8.45 5.28 -3.29
C CYS A 152 -7.74 4.19 -4.09
N ASP A 153 -7.33 4.49 -5.32
CA ASP A 153 -6.57 3.58 -6.18
C ASP A 153 -5.27 4.24 -6.67
N ALA A 154 -4.23 3.44 -6.83
CA ALA A 154 -2.95 3.84 -7.43
C ALA A 154 -2.32 2.67 -8.19
N ILE A 155 -1.33 2.96 -9.03
CA ILE A 155 -0.37 1.97 -9.51
C ILE A 155 1.00 2.40 -9.00
N TYR A 156 1.78 1.42 -8.52
CA TYR A 156 3.17 1.61 -8.13
C TYR A 156 3.97 0.38 -8.57
N LYS A 157 5.03 0.58 -9.37
CA LYS A 157 5.85 -0.51 -9.93
C LYS A 157 4.97 -1.61 -10.53
N GLU A 158 4.07 -1.21 -11.44
CA GLU A 158 3.12 -2.09 -12.16
C GLU A 158 2.10 -2.82 -11.26
N THR A 159 2.08 -2.51 -9.96
CA THR A 159 1.21 -3.15 -8.98
C THR A 159 0.00 -2.27 -8.69
N LYS A 160 -1.20 -2.81 -8.90
CA LYS A 160 -2.46 -2.11 -8.61
C LYS A 160 -2.76 -2.12 -7.12
N LEU A 161 -2.94 -0.93 -6.55
CA LEU A 161 -3.23 -0.73 -5.14
C LEU A 161 -4.64 -0.18 -4.97
N ARG A 162 -5.37 -0.69 -3.99
CA ARG A 162 -6.65 -0.12 -3.55
C ARG A 162 -6.69 0.06 -2.05
N VAL A 163 -7.04 1.26 -1.60
CA VAL A 163 -7.15 1.63 -0.20
C VAL A 163 -8.60 1.92 0.18
N TYR A 164 -9.07 1.25 1.22
CA TYR A 164 -10.37 1.49 1.86
C TYR A 164 -10.21 2.14 3.23
N GLY A 165 -11.23 2.87 3.67
CA GLY A 165 -11.30 3.48 5.01
C GLY A 165 -10.70 4.88 5.13
N ALA A 166 -9.93 5.34 4.14
CA ALA A 166 -9.30 6.67 4.12
C ALA A 166 -10.16 7.78 3.50
N SER A 167 -11.41 7.50 3.17
CA SER A 167 -12.19 8.30 2.24
C SER A 167 -13.43 8.84 2.96
N GLY A 168 -13.29 10.02 3.57
CA GLY A 168 -14.14 11.24 3.55
C GLY A 168 -15.68 11.19 3.42
N ALA A 169 -16.31 10.02 3.37
CA ALA A 169 -17.74 9.76 3.25
C ALA A 169 -18.14 8.47 4.01
N SER A 170 -17.22 7.83 4.74
CA SER A 170 -17.52 6.77 5.69
C SER A 170 -17.94 7.36 7.04
N SER A 171 -19.25 7.25 7.31
CA SER A 171 -19.99 7.10 8.57
C SER A 171 -19.44 7.71 9.87
N THR A 172 -20.35 8.31 10.65
CA THR A 172 -20.21 8.73 12.06
C THR A 172 -19.81 7.60 13.03
N PHE A 173 -19.67 6.36 12.55
CA PHE A 173 -19.06 5.24 13.25
C PHE A 173 -17.72 4.95 12.58
N GLY A 174 -16.64 5.43 13.20
CA GLY A 174 -15.29 5.47 12.64
C GLY A 174 -14.82 4.11 12.13
N ASN A 175 -14.29 4.09 10.90
CA ASN A 175 -13.58 2.93 10.42
C ASN A 175 -12.26 2.87 11.21
N ALA A 176 -12.11 1.90 12.11
CA ALA A 176 -10.95 1.78 12.99
C ALA A 176 -9.64 1.47 12.25
N ALA A 177 -9.70 1.27 10.92
CA ALA A 177 -8.54 1.01 10.11
C ALA A 177 -8.65 1.56 8.68
N ILE A 178 -7.49 1.96 8.15
CA ILE A 178 -7.27 2.19 6.71
C ILE A 178 -6.56 0.96 6.17
N LYS A 179 -7.09 0.34 5.11
CA LYS A 179 -6.61 -0.95 4.59
C LYS A 179 -6.26 -0.83 3.11
N MET A 180 -5.03 -1.17 2.77
CA MET A 180 -4.54 -1.26 1.39
C MET A 180 -4.47 -2.72 0.96
N PHE A 181 -5.08 -3.02 -0.19
CA PHE A 181 -5.04 -4.32 -0.83
C PHE A 181 -4.26 -4.22 -2.15
N ILE A 182 -3.60 -5.31 -2.51
CA ILE A 182 -3.04 -5.50 -3.84
C ILE A 182 -4.11 -6.14 -4.70
N LEU A 183 -4.48 -5.48 -5.79
CA LEU A 183 -5.48 -5.96 -6.72
C LEU A 183 -4.84 -6.89 -7.75
N ASP A 184 -5.62 -7.86 -8.20
CA ASP A 184 -5.28 -8.63 -9.39
C ASP A 184 -5.17 -7.70 -10.63
N SER A 185 -4.32 -8.05 -11.59
CA SER A 185 -4.11 -7.27 -12.81
C SER A 185 -5.39 -7.07 -13.63
N SER A 186 -6.33 -8.03 -13.58
CA SER A 186 -7.62 -7.98 -14.26
C SER A 186 -8.65 -7.09 -13.56
N SER A 187 -8.43 -6.76 -12.28
CA SER A 187 -9.35 -5.95 -11.49
C SER A 187 -9.36 -4.50 -11.96
N ALA A 188 -10.58 -3.96 -12.12
CA ALA A 188 -10.77 -2.58 -12.52
C ALA A 188 -10.24 -1.62 -11.44
N SER A 189 -9.49 -0.60 -11.86
CA SER A 189 -8.88 0.44 -11.03
C SER A 189 -9.12 1.83 -11.63
N LEU A 190 -9.22 2.86 -10.79
CA LEU A 190 -9.29 4.26 -11.26
C LEU A 190 -7.99 4.71 -11.93
N ALA A 191 -6.89 4.03 -11.62
CA ALA A 191 -5.57 4.28 -12.18
C ALA A 191 -5.30 3.47 -13.46
N ASP A 192 -6.26 2.66 -13.94
CA ASP A 192 -6.11 1.95 -15.21
C ASP A 192 -5.88 2.93 -16.37
N GLY A 193 -4.87 2.63 -17.20
CA GLY A 193 -4.46 3.47 -18.33
C GLY A 193 -3.45 4.57 -17.98
N MET A 194 -3.04 4.68 -16.71
CA MET A 194 -1.96 5.58 -16.30
C MET A 194 -0.60 5.10 -16.82
N ASP A 195 0.18 6.04 -17.33
CA ASP A 195 1.56 5.84 -17.73
C ASP A 195 2.48 6.20 -16.55
N ASP A 196 2.82 5.20 -15.74
CA ASP A 196 3.66 5.37 -14.54
C ASP A 196 5.07 5.89 -14.89
N GLU A 197 5.63 5.46 -16.02
CA GLU A 197 6.96 5.88 -16.46
C GLU A 197 6.97 7.38 -16.78
N LYS A 198 5.99 7.83 -17.55
CA LYS A 198 5.85 9.25 -17.89
C LYS A 198 5.62 10.11 -16.66
N ASN A 199 4.81 9.65 -15.71
CA ASN A 199 4.57 10.41 -14.48
C ASN A 199 5.80 10.48 -13.58
N SER A 200 6.64 9.45 -13.56
CA SER A 200 7.91 9.43 -12.81
C SER A 200 8.94 10.43 -13.35
N LEU A 201 8.89 10.77 -14.65
CA LEU A 201 9.83 11.75 -15.23
C LEU A 201 9.50 13.21 -14.89
N VAL A 202 8.33 13.47 -14.31
CA VAL A 202 7.85 14.84 -14.07
C VAL A 202 8.48 15.46 -12.82
N LYS A 203 9.14 16.61 -12.99
CA LYS A 203 9.79 17.35 -11.89
C LYS A 203 8.92 18.41 -11.22
N SER A 204 7.80 18.79 -11.83
CA SER A 204 6.89 19.79 -11.27
C SER A 204 5.42 19.41 -11.42
N ILE A 205 4.62 19.69 -10.39
CA ILE A 205 3.18 19.39 -10.36
C ILE A 205 2.39 20.07 -11.50
N LYS A 206 2.93 21.13 -12.11
CA LYS A 206 2.31 21.83 -13.23
C LYS A 206 2.30 20.99 -14.51
N ASP A 207 3.28 20.12 -14.66
CA ASP A 207 3.51 19.35 -15.88
C ASP A 207 2.75 18.01 -15.85
N ILE A 208 2.18 17.66 -14.67
CA ILE A 208 1.34 16.47 -14.49
C ILE A 208 -0.07 16.78 -15.00
N ASN A 209 -0.40 16.25 -16.19
CA ASN A 209 -1.71 16.33 -16.80
C ASN A 209 -2.50 15.02 -16.66
N LEU A 210 -3.55 15.04 -15.85
CA LEU A 210 -4.39 13.88 -15.50
C LEU A 210 -5.76 13.87 -16.20
N SER A 211 -6.10 14.90 -16.97
CA SER A 211 -7.49 15.10 -17.43
C SER A 211 -7.96 14.10 -18.50
N ASN A 212 -7.03 13.43 -19.18
CA ASN A 212 -7.33 12.54 -20.31
C ASN A 212 -6.72 11.13 -20.21
N GLN A 213 -5.81 10.86 -19.26
CA GLN A 213 -5.05 9.59 -19.24
C GLN A 213 -5.92 8.38 -18.88
N ASN A 214 -7.00 8.57 -18.11
CA ASN A 214 -7.75 7.45 -17.52
C ASN A 214 -9.13 7.24 -18.14
N LYS A 215 -9.44 7.93 -19.25
CA LYS A 215 -10.76 7.85 -19.89
C LYS A 215 -11.09 6.46 -20.43
N SER A 216 -10.10 5.57 -20.60
CA SER A 216 -10.29 4.17 -20.98
C SER A 216 -10.69 3.26 -19.82
N SER A 217 -10.52 3.69 -18.56
CA SER A 217 -10.91 2.89 -17.40
C SER A 217 -12.43 2.88 -17.24
N LYS A 218 -13.03 1.69 -17.28
CA LYS A 218 -14.47 1.49 -17.03
C LYS A 218 -14.88 2.04 -15.66
N LEU A 219 -14.03 1.88 -14.65
CA LEU A 219 -14.31 2.38 -13.31
C LEU A 219 -14.22 3.90 -13.25
N TYR A 220 -13.21 4.50 -13.89
CA TYR A 220 -13.08 5.95 -13.98
C TYR A 220 -14.31 6.58 -14.65
N ASP A 221 -14.72 6.04 -15.81
CA ASP A 221 -15.88 6.52 -16.56
C ASP A 221 -17.19 6.38 -15.77
N ALA A 222 -17.37 5.26 -15.06
CA ALA A 222 -18.53 5.08 -14.18
C ALA A 222 -18.57 6.10 -13.03
N VAL A 223 -17.42 6.44 -12.43
CA VAL A 223 -17.32 7.45 -11.36
C VAL A 223 -17.62 8.85 -11.89
N VAL A 224 -16.99 9.24 -12.99
CA VAL A 224 -17.18 10.54 -13.64
C VAL A 224 -18.64 10.73 -14.08
N SER A 225 -19.24 9.69 -14.64
CA SER A 225 -20.64 9.67 -15.06
C SER A 225 -21.63 9.45 -13.91
N GLN A 226 -21.15 9.38 -12.66
CA GLN A 226 -21.96 9.22 -11.44
C GLN A 226 -22.84 7.95 -11.42
N ARG A 227 -22.43 6.89 -12.12
CA ARG A 227 -23.15 5.60 -12.21
C ARG A 227 -22.89 4.72 -10.99
N ARG A 228 -23.52 5.06 -9.85
CA ARG A 228 -23.32 4.39 -8.53
C ARG A 228 -23.44 2.86 -8.55
N ASN A 229 -24.42 2.33 -9.27
CA ASN A 229 -24.67 0.88 -9.33
C ASN A 229 -23.56 0.16 -10.10
N GLU A 230 -23.11 0.75 -11.20
CA GLU A 230 -22.00 0.20 -11.99
C GLU A 230 -20.68 0.26 -11.23
N VAL A 231 -20.40 1.38 -10.54
CA VAL A 231 -19.25 1.46 -9.62
C VAL A 231 -19.32 0.36 -8.58
N SER A 232 -20.48 0.13 -7.95
CA SER A 232 -20.62 -0.93 -6.95
C SER A 232 -20.36 -2.32 -7.53
N LYS A 233 -20.86 -2.59 -8.74
CA LYS A 233 -20.64 -3.86 -9.46
C LYS A 233 -19.17 -4.08 -9.83
N LEU A 234 -18.49 -3.04 -10.32
CA LEU A 234 -17.07 -3.10 -10.66
C LEU A 234 -16.20 -3.30 -9.41
N LEU A 235 -16.54 -2.65 -8.30
CA LEU A 235 -15.81 -2.82 -7.04
C LEU A 235 -16.06 -4.19 -6.40
N SER A 236 -17.28 -4.74 -6.48
CA SER A 236 -17.58 -6.07 -5.92
C SER A 236 -16.98 -7.22 -6.73
N SER A 237 -16.65 -6.99 -8.00
CA SER A 237 -16.01 -7.98 -8.87
C SER A 237 -14.48 -7.88 -8.88
N ALA A 238 -13.90 -6.89 -8.20
CA ALA A 238 -12.46 -6.75 -8.11
C ALA A 238 -11.86 -7.86 -7.23
N ALA A 239 -11.03 -8.70 -7.83
CA ALA A 239 -10.22 -9.68 -7.14
C ALA A 239 -8.94 -9.04 -6.55
N THR A 240 -8.55 -9.52 -5.38
CA THR A 240 -7.29 -9.19 -4.71
C THR A 240 -6.34 -10.38 -4.84
N ILE A 241 -5.03 -10.12 -4.96
CA ILE A 241 -4.01 -11.18 -5.00
C ILE A 241 -4.03 -12.01 -3.71
N ALA A 242 -4.28 -11.35 -2.58
CA ALA A 242 -4.45 -11.99 -1.28
C ALA A 242 -5.69 -11.44 -0.55
N PRO A 243 -6.40 -12.27 0.23
CA PRO A 243 -7.60 -11.83 0.97
C PRO A 243 -7.26 -10.97 2.21
N VAL A 244 -5.98 -10.71 2.46
CA VAL A 244 -5.49 -9.89 3.57
C VAL A 244 -4.95 -8.56 3.05
N PRO A 245 -5.15 -7.45 3.79
CA PRO A 245 -4.57 -6.17 3.41
C PRO A 245 -3.06 -6.23 3.52
N PHE A 246 -2.39 -5.73 2.48
CA PHE A 246 -0.94 -5.67 2.42
C PHE A 246 -0.36 -4.60 3.36
N VAL A 247 -1.09 -3.49 3.51
CA VAL A 247 -0.79 -2.44 4.49
C VAL A 247 -2.05 -2.07 5.23
N THR A 248 -1.95 -1.91 6.55
CA THR A 248 -3.07 -1.47 7.39
C THR A 248 -2.61 -0.41 8.36
N PHE A 249 -3.32 0.70 8.46
CA PHE A 249 -3.22 1.59 9.62
C PHE A 249 -4.32 1.24 10.60
N PHE A 250 -3.96 1.00 11.85
CA PHE A 250 -4.89 0.84 12.97
C PHE A 250 -4.92 2.14 13.78
N ASP A 251 -6.12 2.71 13.93
CA ASP A 251 -6.33 3.88 14.78
C ASP A 251 -6.48 3.43 16.24
N HIS A 252 -5.65 3.98 17.12
CA HIS A 252 -5.67 3.72 18.55
C HIS A 252 -6.32 4.87 19.33
N GLY A 253 -6.96 5.84 18.66
CA GLY A 253 -7.71 6.91 19.30
C GLY A 253 -6.87 7.87 20.15
N GLY A 254 -5.54 7.87 19.99
CA GLY A 254 -4.65 8.62 20.85
C GLY A 254 -4.50 8.04 22.26
N GLU A 255 -4.81 6.75 22.45
CA GLU A 255 -4.67 6.03 23.71
C GLU A 255 -3.20 5.82 24.10
N LYS A 256 -2.98 5.49 25.39
CA LYS A 256 -1.67 5.10 25.89
C LYS A 256 -1.48 3.60 25.72
N ILE A 257 -0.60 3.20 24.81
CA ILE A 257 -0.15 1.83 24.63
C ILE A 257 1.24 1.72 25.24
N ASP A 258 1.43 0.81 26.19
CA ASP A 258 2.68 0.64 26.94
C ASP A 258 3.24 1.95 27.52
N GLY A 259 2.35 2.81 28.02
CA GLY A 259 2.71 4.12 28.59
C GLY A 259 2.97 5.23 27.55
N LEU A 260 3.02 4.91 26.27
CA LEU A 260 3.25 5.85 25.17
C LEU A 260 1.92 6.25 24.52
N ARG A 261 1.71 7.56 24.33
CA ARG A 261 0.53 8.05 23.64
C ARG A 261 0.72 7.94 22.14
N MET A 262 -0.04 7.06 21.49
CA MET A 262 0.07 6.78 20.07
C MET A 262 -1.25 7.09 19.36
N GLN A 263 -1.17 7.70 18.17
CA GLN A 263 -2.37 7.87 17.34
C GLN A 263 -2.78 6.54 16.72
N GLY A 264 -1.80 5.73 16.32
CA GLY A 264 -2.06 4.50 15.63
C GLY A 264 -0.78 3.77 15.29
N SER A 265 -0.89 2.77 14.44
CA SER A 265 0.26 2.02 13.92
C SER A 265 0.01 1.60 12.48
N ILE A 266 1.01 1.79 11.61
CA ILE A 266 1.02 1.24 10.25
C ILE A 266 1.65 -0.16 10.32
N ARG A 267 0.92 -1.18 9.89
CA ARG A 267 1.41 -2.54 9.70
C ARG A 267 1.54 -2.84 8.22
N LEU A 268 2.69 -3.31 7.77
CA LEU A 268 2.95 -3.62 6.36
C LEU A 268 3.80 -4.88 6.20
N PHE A 269 3.55 -5.61 5.11
CA PHE A 269 4.43 -6.69 4.69
C PHE A 269 5.66 -6.15 3.95
N GLU A 270 6.83 -6.69 4.25
CA GLU A 270 8.12 -6.27 3.73
C GLU A 270 8.97 -7.49 3.32
N THR A 271 9.87 -7.29 2.35
CA THR A 271 10.85 -8.30 1.95
C THR A 271 11.96 -8.46 2.98
N SER A 272 12.41 -9.69 3.22
CA SER A 272 13.48 -9.97 4.21
C SER A 272 14.90 -9.70 3.69
N VAL A 273 15.13 -8.54 3.08
CA VAL A 273 16.44 -8.16 2.53
C VAL A 273 17.10 -7.13 3.44
N GLY A 274 17.76 -7.59 4.52
CA GLY A 274 18.61 -6.72 5.34
C GLY A 274 18.41 -6.86 6.85
N SER A 275 19.00 -5.92 7.59
CA SER A 275 18.87 -5.86 9.05
C SER A 275 17.50 -5.31 9.46
N ASP A 276 17.12 -5.51 10.72
CA ASP A 276 15.88 -4.95 11.29
C ASP A 276 15.76 -3.42 11.19
N LYS A 277 16.89 -2.75 10.97
CA LYS A 277 16.98 -1.29 10.85
C LYS A 277 16.84 -0.80 9.40
N ASP A 278 16.99 -1.69 8.44
CA ASP A 278 16.88 -1.35 7.02
C ASP A 278 15.42 -1.39 6.61
N PHE A 279 15.06 -0.46 5.73
CA PHE A 279 13.74 -0.33 5.15
C PHE A 279 13.88 -0.41 3.64
N SER A 280 13.07 -1.24 2.99
CA SER A 280 13.01 -1.22 1.53
C SER A 280 12.37 0.08 1.05
N ASP A 281 12.74 0.53 -0.15
CA ASP A 281 12.13 1.71 -0.78
C ASP A 281 10.60 1.54 -0.91
N ASP A 282 10.13 0.31 -1.20
CA ASP A 282 8.71 -0.02 -1.25
C ASP A 282 8.03 0.24 0.10
N SER A 283 8.61 -0.23 1.21
CA SER A 283 8.10 0.01 2.56
C SER A 283 8.00 1.51 2.85
N LEU A 284 8.99 2.30 2.41
CA LEU A 284 9.01 3.75 2.60
C LEU A 284 7.93 4.47 1.78
N VAL A 285 7.75 4.09 0.51
CA VAL A 285 6.71 4.61 -0.38
C VAL A 285 5.31 4.27 0.16
N LEU A 286 5.06 3.01 0.50
CA LEU A 286 3.79 2.56 1.05
C LEU A 286 3.47 3.25 2.38
N SER A 287 4.46 3.40 3.26
CA SER A 287 4.32 4.16 4.51
C SER A 287 3.96 5.63 4.25
N THR A 288 4.53 6.24 3.21
CA THR A 288 4.23 7.62 2.80
C THR A 288 2.80 7.78 2.28
N ILE A 289 2.32 6.81 1.48
CA ILE A 289 0.92 6.75 1.04
C ILE A 289 -0.01 6.68 2.26
N MET A 290 0.27 5.78 3.19
CA MET A 290 -0.55 5.61 4.39
C MET A 290 -0.54 6.85 5.28
N LEU A 291 0.63 7.44 5.56
CA LEU A 291 0.73 8.69 6.32
C LEU A 291 -0.07 9.83 5.68
N THR A 292 -0.04 9.92 4.35
CA THR A 292 -0.83 10.91 3.61
C THR A 292 -2.31 10.74 3.88
N LEU A 293 -2.81 9.50 3.79
CA LEU A 293 -4.21 9.18 4.04
C LEU A 293 -4.62 9.38 5.50
N VAL A 294 -3.77 8.99 6.46
CA VAL A 294 -3.97 9.19 7.90
C VAL A 294 -4.08 10.68 8.22
N GLU A 295 -3.14 11.51 7.77
CA GLU A 295 -3.16 12.95 8.05
C GLU A 295 -4.41 13.62 7.47
N GLN A 296 -4.91 13.14 6.32
CA GLN A 296 -6.14 13.64 5.73
C GLN A 296 -7.38 13.28 6.56
N GLU A 297 -7.48 12.06 7.08
CA GLU A 297 -8.57 11.68 8.00
C GLU A 297 -8.49 12.45 9.32
N LEU A 298 -7.29 12.57 9.92
CA LEU A 298 -7.10 13.37 11.13
C LEU A 298 -7.44 14.85 10.93
N SER A 299 -7.09 15.42 9.77
CA SER A 299 -7.41 16.81 9.45
C SER A 299 -8.93 17.05 9.37
N LYS A 300 -9.70 16.09 8.86
CA LYS A 300 -11.17 16.16 8.82
C LYS A 300 -11.75 16.14 10.24
N MET A 301 -11.28 15.25 11.10
CA MET A 301 -11.73 15.17 12.50
C MET A 301 -11.44 16.45 13.28
N ARG A 302 -10.36 17.17 12.95
CA ARG A 302 -10.02 18.48 13.52
C ARG A 302 -10.86 19.64 12.98
N GLY A 303 -11.81 19.38 12.07
CA GLY A 303 -12.67 20.41 11.47
C GLY A 303 -11.97 21.29 10.43
N HIS A 304 -10.80 20.87 9.92
CA HIS A 304 -10.15 21.61 8.84
C HIS A 304 -10.91 21.43 7.52
N LYS A 305 -11.06 22.52 6.76
CA LYS A 305 -11.71 22.52 5.44
C LYS A 305 -10.92 21.63 4.47
N LYS A 306 -11.63 21.01 3.50
CA LYS A 306 -11.02 20.22 2.41
C LYS A 306 -9.86 21.01 1.77
N PRO A 307 -8.76 20.35 1.36
CA PRO A 307 -7.62 21.03 0.74
C PRO A 307 -8.05 21.83 -0.49
N SER A 308 -7.37 22.95 -0.72
CA SER A 308 -7.68 23.90 -1.81
C SER A 308 -6.88 23.63 -3.10
N ILE A 309 -7.40 24.17 -4.20
CA ILE A 309 -7.20 23.71 -5.59
C ILE A 309 -5.80 24.04 -6.17
N VAL A 310 -5.19 23.07 -6.85
CA VAL A 310 -4.21 23.33 -7.92
C VAL A 310 -4.97 23.45 -9.25
N SER A 311 -5.14 24.66 -9.80
CA SER A 311 -5.90 24.83 -11.04
C SER A 311 -5.07 24.42 -12.26
N THR A 312 -5.59 23.41 -12.99
CA THR A 312 -5.18 23.08 -14.36
C THR A 312 -5.80 24.11 -15.30
N THR A 313 -5.10 25.19 -15.58
CA THR A 313 -5.42 26.02 -16.74
C THR A 313 -5.00 25.24 -17.99
N SER A 314 -5.95 24.58 -18.64
CA SER A 314 -5.84 24.24 -20.05
C SER A 314 -5.92 25.56 -20.83
N ASN A 315 -4.79 26.00 -21.39
CA ASN A 315 -4.83 26.95 -22.49
C ASN A 315 -5.38 26.20 -23.71
N GLU A 316 -6.70 26.12 -23.83
CA GLU A 316 -7.34 25.95 -25.13
C GLU A 316 -7.58 27.36 -25.68
N SER A 317 -6.71 27.73 -26.60
CA SER A 317 -6.82 28.91 -27.46
C SER A 317 -8.15 28.90 -28.22
N ARG A 318 -8.88 30.02 -28.10
CA ARG A 318 -9.76 30.50 -29.18
C ARG A 318 -8.91 30.94 -30.37
#